data_AF-A0A101RMP1-F1
#
_entry.id   AF-A0A101RMP1-F1
#
_cell.length_a   1.000
_cell.length_b   1.000
_cell.length_c   1.000
_cell.angle_alpha   90.00
_cell.angle_beta   90.00
_cell.angle_gamma   90.00
#
_symmetry.space_group_name_H-M   'P 1'
#
loop_
_entity.id
_entity.type
_entity.pdbx_description
1 polymer ?
#
loop_
_entity_poly.entity_id
_entity_poly.type
_entity_poly.pdbx_seq_one_letter_code
_entity_poly.pdbx_strand_id
1 'polypeptide(L)'
;MWRFIQDDDPDAFTLVVETANGPYIRRIRPALPLPSDVEHGPGAEAAVHTAAATWGLSDFVFQPAYASKGSGRRELGDRLLLAGGRGAVIQVKARTVQPKDISSEVAWIKKVAAKAVRQAKGTVRQLRMLPADMTNGRGCTLSVDGNAYEWIGVFLLDHEQVPEGTICPLEPIGIPTIALTRRDWDFLFDQLRSTTAVLDYLFRAAVEPPVALGEEPVRYYEFAAADAEAPPGPLNPEVAALGGTHFSTPLLPQAPVGSDQAHRVMRIIMEDVATSAIRSQISESNRQLLLSDLDKLPVGARAEWGQLLLDMLADVQKVPAKESKWRWRRSIDPSGTRQLIFGCATRFGPEVEAAFQSYVLLRHHQLHQETGLAAQSSTLGVLLTPRTDGRRPWDTTLLRTEGDNNLSPEEVEQYIQLWNPQTAETA
;
A
#
# COMPACT_ATOMS: atom_id res chain seq x y z
N MET A 1 11.68 -8.16 25.37
CA MET A 1 12.94 -8.84 25.00
C MET A 1 12.63 -9.69 23.79
N TRP A 2 13.37 -9.51 22.69
CA TRP A 2 13.14 -10.21 21.43
C TRP A 2 14.21 -11.28 21.26
N ARG A 3 13.81 -12.51 20.93
CA ARG A 3 14.79 -13.59 20.66
C ARG A 3 14.29 -14.52 19.57
N PHE A 4 15.22 -14.95 18.73
CA PHE A 4 14.98 -16.04 17.79
C PHE A 4 15.15 -17.39 18.48
N ILE A 5 14.25 -18.30 18.17
CA ILE A 5 14.36 -19.73 18.47
C ILE A 5 14.44 -20.45 17.13
N GLN A 6 15.43 -21.34 17.00
CA GLN A 6 15.57 -22.22 15.83
C GLN A 6 14.46 -23.28 15.90
N ASP A 7 13.63 -23.36 14.85
CA ASP A 7 12.52 -24.32 14.72
C ASP A 7 13.04 -25.67 14.16
N ASP A 8 12.19 -26.70 14.13
CA ASP A 8 12.49 -28.00 13.48
C ASP A 8 12.71 -27.85 11.95
N ASP A 9 12.27 -26.73 11.39
CA ASP A 9 12.57 -26.25 10.04
C ASP A 9 13.82 -25.35 10.11
N PRO A 10 14.99 -25.81 9.63
CA PRO A 10 16.26 -25.11 9.81
C PRO A 10 16.30 -23.73 9.15
N ASP A 11 15.37 -23.43 8.24
CA ASP A 11 15.30 -22.19 7.48
C ASP A 11 14.21 -21.22 7.99
N ALA A 12 13.40 -21.64 8.97
CA ALA A 12 12.41 -20.80 9.63
C ALA A 12 12.89 -20.32 11.00
N PHE A 13 12.57 -19.07 11.32
CA PHE A 13 12.93 -18.46 12.61
C PHE A 13 11.68 -18.18 13.42
N THR A 14 11.69 -18.55 14.69
CA THR A 14 10.60 -18.19 15.60
C THR A 14 11.01 -16.99 16.43
N LEU A 15 10.38 -15.84 16.20
CA LEU A 15 10.53 -14.65 17.01
C LEU A 15 9.59 -14.73 18.21
N VAL A 16 10.14 -14.67 19.42
CA VAL A 16 9.34 -14.48 20.64
C VAL A 16 9.29 -13.00 20.97
N VAL A 17 8.06 -12.50 21.07
CA VAL A 17 7.66 -11.11 21.26
C VAL A 17 7.05 -10.99 22.65
N GLU A 18 7.80 -10.48 23.61
CA GLU A 18 7.24 -10.22 24.95
C GLU A 18 6.32 -8.99 24.92
N THR A 19 5.03 -9.17 25.22
CA THR A 19 4.05 -8.08 25.31
C THR A 19 3.43 -8.00 26.70
N ALA A 20 2.75 -6.90 27.02
CA ALA A 20 1.98 -6.76 28.26
C ALA A 20 0.88 -7.84 28.42
N ASN A 21 0.41 -8.42 27.31
CA ASN A 21 -0.59 -9.49 27.29
C ASN A 21 0.03 -10.91 27.25
N GLY A 22 1.34 -11.02 27.47
CA GLY A 22 2.10 -12.27 27.42
C GLY A 22 2.95 -12.42 26.15
N PRO A 23 3.75 -13.51 26.07
CA PRO A 23 4.61 -13.77 24.93
C PRO A 23 3.77 -14.11 23.68
N TYR A 24 3.97 -13.33 22.63
CA TYR A 24 3.48 -13.58 21.29
C TYR A 24 4.56 -14.30 20.48
N ILE A 25 4.19 -15.36 19.77
CA ILE A 25 5.14 -16.17 19.00
C ILE A 25 4.89 -15.94 17.51
N ARG A 26 5.90 -15.46 16.79
CA ARG A 26 5.84 -15.25 15.34
C ARG A 26 6.84 -16.11 14.61
N ARG A 27 6.35 -17.05 13.80
CA ARG A 27 7.18 -17.77 12.84
C ARG A 27 7.44 -16.91 11.61
N ILE A 28 8.69 -16.56 11.39
CA ILE A 28 9.23 -15.93 10.19
C ILE A 28 9.61 -17.05 9.22
N ARG A 29 8.91 -17.13 8.09
CA ARG A 29 9.16 -18.15 7.08
C ARG A 29 10.47 -17.88 6.35
N PRO A 30 11.11 -18.91 5.77
CA PRO A 30 12.15 -18.69 4.79
C PRO A 30 11.62 -17.86 3.62
N ALA A 31 12.55 -17.25 2.89
CA ALA A 31 12.22 -16.51 1.69
C ALA A 31 11.57 -17.46 0.65
N LEU A 32 10.62 -16.97 -0.14
CA LEU A 32 9.86 -17.76 -1.12
C LEU A 32 10.79 -18.59 -2.04
N PRO A 33 10.38 -19.77 -2.51
CA PRO A 33 11.22 -20.53 -3.43
C PRO A 33 11.49 -19.75 -4.71
N LEU A 34 12.70 -19.90 -5.26
CA LEU A 34 13.03 -19.33 -6.57
C LEU A 34 12.30 -20.11 -7.68
N PRO A 35 11.95 -19.47 -8.80
CA PRO A 35 11.46 -20.18 -9.98
C PRO A 35 12.46 -21.25 -10.44
N SER A 36 11.98 -22.48 -10.63
CA SER A 36 12.84 -23.65 -10.92
C SER A 36 13.47 -23.62 -12.32
N ASP A 37 12.94 -22.80 -13.22
CA ASP A 37 13.30 -22.69 -14.63
C ASP A 37 14.15 -21.46 -14.96
N VAL A 38 14.57 -20.71 -13.94
CA VAL A 38 15.32 -19.45 -14.10
C VAL A 38 16.66 -19.54 -13.37
N GLU A 39 17.72 -18.98 -13.95
CA GLU A 39 19.02 -18.84 -13.27
C GLU A 39 18.86 -18.11 -11.93
N HIS A 40 19.65 -18.47 -10.91
CA HIS A 40 19.50 -17.98 -9.53
C HIS A 40 19.38 -16.45 -9.44
N GLY A 41 20.27 -15.70 -10.08
CA GLY A 41 20.23 -14.23 -10.05
C GLY A 41 18.90 -13.63 -10.55
N PRO A 42 18.53 -13.88 -11.82
CA PRO A 42 17.22 -13.47 -12.35
C PRO A 42 16.02 -14.08 -11.60
N GLY A 43 16.17 -15.29 -11.04
CA GLY A 43 15.16 -15.97 -10.23
C GLY A 43 14.89 -15.25 -8.90
N ALA A 44 15.95 -14.82 -8.19
CA ALA A 44 15.85 -14.03 -6.96
C ALA A 44 15.14 -12.70 -7.20
N GLU A 45 15.50 -12.06 -8.31
CA GLU A 45 14.90 -10.87 -8.83
C GLU A 45 13.39 -11.03 -9.14
N ALA A 46 12.98 -12.15 -9.75
CA ALA A 46 11.58 -12.49 -10.00
C ALA A 46 10.81 -12.82 -8.70
N ALA A 47 11.45 -13.50 -7.74
CA ALA A 47 10.85 -13.85 -6.46
C ALA A 47 10.50 -12.61 -5.62
N VAL A 48 11.42 -11.66 -5.51
CA VAL A 48 11.20 -10.35 -4.85
C VAL A 48 9.97 -9.63 -5.42
N HIS A 49 9.83 -9.66 -6.75
CA HIS A 49 8.70 -9.06 -7.46
C HIS A 49 7.40 -9.78 -7.17
N THR A 50 7.45 -11.11 -7.19
CA THR A 50 6.30 -11.95 -6.91
C THR A 50 5.78 -11.69 -5.50
N ALA A 51 6.66 -11.54 -4.50
CA ALA A 51 6.25 -11.19 -3.14
C ALA A 51 5.50 -9.84 -3.09
N ALA A 52 6.07 -8.80 -3.72
CA ALA A 52 5.46 -7.47 -3.76
C ALA A 52 4.12 -7.46 -4.52
N ALA A 53 4.05 -8.15 -5.66
CA ALA A 53 2.85 -8.24 -6.50
C ALA A 53 1.72 -9.04 -5.84
N THR A 54 2.08 -10.14 -5.16
CA THR A 54 1.14 -11.04 -4.48
C THR A 54 0.48 -10.32 -3.32
N TRP A 55 1.26 -9.73 -2.43
CA TRP A 55 0.75 -9.18 -1.17
C TRP A 55 0.44 -7.69 -1.24
N GLY A 56 1.16 -6.92 -2.06
CA GLY A 56 1.01 -5.46 -2.17
C GLY A 56 0.03 -5.02 -3.24
N LEU A 57 0.20 -5.51 -4.48
CA LEU A 57 -0.63 -5.38 -5.70
C LEU A 57 0.31 -5.31 -6.91
N SER A 58 -0.04 -5.97 -8.02
CA SER A 58 0.79 -5.96 -9.23
C SER A 58 0.91 -4.58 -9.87
N ASP A 59 -0.06 -3.71 -9.66
CA ASP A 59 -0.16 -2.36 -10.23
C ASP A 59 0.95 -1.41 -9.75
N PHE A 60 1.52 -1.67 -8.58
CA PHE A 60 2.59 -0.86 -8.00
C PHE A 60 4.00 -1.36 -8.33
N VAL A 61 4.11 -2.54 -8.96
CA VAL A 61 5.39 -3.18 -9.26
C VAL A 61 5.75 -2.90 -10.72
N PHE A 62 6.87 -2.23 -10.98
CA PHE A 62 7.28 -1.84 -12.33
C PHE A 62 8.50 -2.62 -12.79
N GLN A 63 8.43 -3.07 -14.04
CA GLN A 63 9.54 -3.73 -14.72
C GLN A 63 10.60 -2.71 -15.13
N PRO A 64 11.87 -3.14 -15.29
CA PRO A 64 12.90 -2.32 -15.90
C PRO A 64 12.43 -1.75 -17.24
N ALA A 65 12.59 -0.44 -17.43
CA ALA A 65 12.37 0.16 -18.75
C ALA A 65 13.56 -0.15 -19.66
N TYR A 66 13.39 -0.10 -20.98
CA TYR A 66 14.48 -0.26 -21.94
C TYR A 66 14.62 1.02 -22.77
N ALA A 67 15.79 1.64 -22.75
CA ALA A 67 16.12 2.77 -23.62
C ALA A 67 16.78 2.24 -24.90
N SER A 68 16.33 2.74 -26.04
CA SER A 68 17.12 2.69 -27.27
C SER A 68 18.25 3.71 -27.16
N LYS A 69 19.52 3.27 -27.21
CA LYS A 69 20.68 4.16 -27.33
C LYS A 69 21.54 3.72 -28.52
N GLY A 70 21.41 4.42 -29.65
CA GLY A 70 22.01 4.00 -30.92
C GLY A 70 21.33 2.75 -31.47
N SER A 71 22.11 1.77 -31.95
CA SER A 71 21.60 0.47 -32.44
C SER A 71 21.31 -0.56 -31.34
N GLY A 72 21.54 -0.22 -30.06
CA GLY A 72 21.33 -1.13 -28.93
C GLY A 72 20.15 -0.75 -28.03
N ARG A 73 19.48 -1.75 -27.47
CA ARG A 73 18.61 -1.59 -26.28
C ARG A 73 19.48 -1.70 -25.04
N ARG A 74 19.40 -0.71 -24.14
CA ARG A 74 20.02 -0.76 -22.82
C ARG A 74 18.92 -0.70 -21.76
N GLU A 75 19.00 -1.59 -20.78
CA GLU A 75 18.14 -1.54 -19.59
C GLU A 75 18.29 -0.17 -18.93
N LEU A 76 17.16 0.51 -18.90
CA LEU A 76 16.90 1.83 -18.38
C LEU A 76 16.38 1.61 -16.97
N GLY A 77 17.32 1.26 -16.09
CA GLY A 77 17.08 1.24 -14.66
C GLY A 77 16.64 -0.09 -14.11
N ASP A 78 16.49 -0.01 -12.80
CA ASP A 78 16.25 -1.11 -11.91
C ASP A 78 14.74 -1.29 -11.72
N ARG A 79 14.33 -2.38 -11.06
CA ARG A 79 12.95 -2.61 -10.68
C ARG A 79 12.43 -1.52 -9.75
N LEU A 80 11.18 -1.10 -9.91
CA LEU A 80 10.58 -0.06 -9.08
C LEU A 80 9.34 -0.54 -8.34
N LEU A 81 9.10 0.02 -7.16
CA LEU A 81 7.77 0.12 -6.57
C LEU A 81 7.32 1.57 -6.58
N LEU A 82 6.10 1.82 -7.03
CA LEU A 82 5.51 3.17 -7.06
C LEU A 82 4.09 3.12 -6.48
N ALA A 83 3.89 3.74 -5.32
CA ALA A 83 2.56 3.90 -4.72
C ALA A 83 2.42 5.30 -4.12
N GLY A 84 1.41 6.04 -4.58
CA GLY A 84 1.14 7.40 -4.13
C GLY A 84 2.30 8.32 -4.51
N GLY A 85 2.80 9.10 -3.54
CA GLY A 85 3.95 10.00 -3.72
C GLY A 85 5.30 9.37 -3.37
N ARG A 86 5.38 8.04 -3.19
CA ARG A 86 6.59 7.34 -2.79
C ARG A 86 7.03 6.31 -3.83
N GLY A 87 8.33 6.22 -4.04
CA GLY A 87 8.96 5.29 -4.95
C GLY A 87 10.15 4.58 -4.31
N ALA A 88 10.33 3.30 -4.61
CA ALA A 88 11.52 2.54 -4.25
C ALA A 88 12.21 2.03 -5.51
N VAL A 89 13.54 2.20 -5.56
CA VAL A 89 14.38 1.53 -6.56
C VAL A 89 14.99 0.29 -5.93
N ILE A 90 14.63 -0.89 -6.44
CA ILE A 90 15.03 -2.18 -5.88
C ILE A 90 16.24 -2.73 -6.62
N GLN A 91 17.27 -3.06 -5.86
CA GLN A 91 18.48 -3.71 -6.34
C GLN A 91 18.74 -5.02 -5.64
N VAL A 92 18.45 -6.11 -6.34
CA VAL A 92 18.73 -7.45 -5.88
C VAL A 92 20.16 -7.84 -6.24
N LYS A 93 20.86 -8.49 -5.31
CA LYS A 93 22.13 -9.18 -5.58
C LYS A 93 22.05 -10.57 -4.96
N ALA A 94 22.13 -11.57 -5.82
CA ALA A 94 22.16 -12.96 -5.41
C ALA A 94 23.60 -13.46 -5.29
N ARG A 95 23.86 -14.26 -4.27
CA ARG A 95 25.11 -15.01 -4.14
C ARG A 95 24.98 -16.33 -4.90
N THR A 96 25.64 -16.42 -6.06
CA THR A 96 25.54 -17.59 -6.95
C THR A 96 26.71 -18.57 -6.83
N VAL A 97 27.73 -18.24 -6.04
CA VAL A 97 28.91 -19.09 -5.82
C VAL A 97 29.00 -19.42 -4.34
N GLN A 98 29.58 -20.58 -4.01
CA GLN A 98 29.71 -21.00 -2.62
C GLN A 98 30.36 -19.91 -1.76
N PRO A 99 29.86 -19.68 -0.53
CA PRO A 99 30.47 -18.77 0.42
C PRO A 99 31.93 -19.15 0.69
N LYS A 100 32.80 -18.14 0.80
CA LYS A 100 34.19 -18.28 1.26
C LYS A 100 34.24 -18.14 2.79
N ASP A 101 35.42 -17.82 3.31
CA ASP A 101 35.56 -17.44 4.71
C ASP A 101 34.71 -16.19 5.06
N ILE A 102 34.33 -16.09 6.33
CA ILE A 102 33.44 -15.04 6.85
C ILE A 102 33.89 -13.63 6.45
N SER A 103 35.20 -13.35 6.53
CA SER A 103 35.72 -12.01 6.25
C SER A 103 35.59 -11.62 4.78
N SER A 104 35.86 -12.57 3.88
CA SER A 104 35.66 -12.42 2.44
C SER A 104 34.20 -12.22 2.09
N GLU A 105 33.29 -12.93 2.76
CA GLU A 105 31.85 -12.80 2.51
C GLU A 105 31.30 -11.45 2.98
N VAL A 106 31.67 -11.00 4.18
CA VAL A 106 31.31 -9.65 4.66
C VAL A 106 31.82 -8.57 3.70
N ALA A 107 33.06 -8.71 3.21
CA ALA A 107 33.64 -7.77 2.24
C ALA A 107 32.88 -7.79 0.89
N TRP A 108 32.49 -8.97 0.42
CA TRP A 108 31.69 -9.12 -0.80
C TRP A 108 30.31 -8.48 -0.64
N ILE A 109 29.61 -8.74 0.46
CA ILE A 109 28.30 -8.15 0.77
C ILE A 109 28.39 -6.62 0.74
N LYS A 110 29.34 -6.03 1.47
CA LYS A 110 29.54 -4.57 1.50
C LYS A 110 29.83 -4.01 0.10
N LYS A 111 30.64 -4.70 -0.70
CA LYS A 111 30.95 -4.32 -2.08
C LYS A 111 29.70 -4.32 -2.97
N VAL A 112 28.87 -5.36 -2.91
CA VAL A 112 27.67 -5.44 -3.75
C VAL A 112 26.58 -4.48 -3.28
N ALA A 113 26.47 -4.22 -1.97
CA ALA A 113 25.59 -3.20 -1.41
C ALA A 113 25.95 -1.79 -1.92
N ALA A 114 27.22 -1.40 -1.85
CA ALA A 114 27.70 -0.12 -2.37
C ALA A 114 27.51 0.03 -3.89
N LYS A 115 27.55 -1.09 -4.64
CA LYS A 115 27.22 -1.09 -6.07
C LYS A 115 25.73 -0.87 -6.28
N ALA A 116 24.87 -1.63 -5.59
CA ALA A 116 23.42 -1.54 -5.66
C ALA A 116 22.92 -0.12 -5.39
N VAL A 117 23.38 0.49 -4.30
CA VAL A 117 23.00 1.87 -3.92
C VAL A 117 23.37 2.89 -5.00
N ARG A 118 24.55 2.77 -5.61
CA ARG A 118 24.95 3.66 -6.73
C ARG A 118 24.08 3.47 -7.98
N GLN A 119 23.65 2.23 -8.26
CA GLN A 119 22.73 1.94 -9.36
C GLN A 119 21.36 2.58 -9.10
N ALA A 120 20.83 2.43 -7.88
CA ALA A 120 19.57 3.05 -7.47
C ALA A 120 19.59 4.58 -7.63
N LYS A 121 20.65 5.26 -7.18
CA LYS A 121 20.84 6.70 -7.43
C LYS A 121 20.82 7.05 -8.91
N GLY A 122 21.50 6.26 -9.74
CA GLY A 122 21.56 6.45 -11.18
C GLY A 122 20.17 6.41 -11.82
N THR A 123 19.37 5.42 -11.43
CA THR A 123 17.98 5.24 -11.88
C THR A 123 17.11 6.44 -11.50
N VAL A 124 17.11 6.88 -10.23
CA VAL A 124 16.36 8.07 -9.79
C VAL A 124 16.80 9.32 -10.53
N ARG A 125 18.12 9.53 -10.67
CA ARG A 125 18.66 10.69 -11.40
C ARG A 125 18.15 10.72 -12.84
N GLN A 126 18.09 9.56 -13.49
CA GLN A 126 17.62 9.47 -14.88
C GLN A 126 16.14 9.81 -15.00
N LEU A 127 15.29 9.25 -14.14
CA LEU A 127 13.85 9.54 -14.14
C LEU A 127 13.54 11.01 -13.81
N ARG A 128 14.35 11.66 -12.97
CA ARG A 128 14.20 13.10 -12.68
C ARG A 128 14.61 14.00 -13.85
N MET A 129 15.53 13.54 -14.70
CA MET A 129 15.96 14.30 -15.88
C MET A 129 14.95 14.17 -17.02
N LEU A 130 14.36 13.00 -17.20
CA LEU A 130 13.39 12.73 -18.24
C LEU A 130 12.42 11.64 -17.78
N PRO A 131 11.09 11.90 -17.80
CA PRO A 131 10.10 10.86 -17.57
C PRO A 131 10.29 9.67 -18.53
N ALA A 132 10.01 8.46 -18.06
CA ALA A 132 10.15 7.25 -18.85
C ALA A 132 8.85 6.44 -18.84
N ASP A 133 8.51 5.85 -19.98
CA ASP A 133 7.42 4.88 -20.06
C ASP A 133 7.85 3.58 -19.41
N MET A 134 7.08 3.12 -18.43
CA MET A 134 7.35 1.92 -17.64
C MET A 134 6.11 1.04 -17.58
N THR A 135 6.32 -0.27 -17.64
CA THR A 135 5.23 -1.24 -17.59
C THR A 135 5.10 -1.82 -16.19
N ASN A 136 3.90 -1.77 -15.61
CA ASN A 136 3.62 -2.36 -14.31
C ASN A 136 3.42 -3.89 -14.39
N GLY A 137 3.24 -4.55 -13.25
CA GLY A 137 3.07 -6.01 -13.14
C GLY A 137 1.81 -6.54 -13.82
N ARG A 138 0.88 -5.67 -14.24
CA ARG A 138 -0.31 -6.03 -15.03
C ARG A 138 -0.14 -5.80 -16.54
N GLY A 139 1.01 -5.30 -16.99
CA GLY A 139 1.24 -4.99 -18.39
C GLY A 139 0.76 -3.60 -18.82
N CYS A 140 0.29 -2.76 -17.89
CA CYS A 140 -0.10 -1.37 -18.20
C CYS A 140 1.15 -0.49 -18.27
N THR A 141 1.25 0.32 -19.32
CA THR A 141 2.36 1.26 -19.50
C THR A 141 1.98 2.66 -19.02
N LEU A 142 2.83 3.24 -18.19
CA LEU A 142 2.64 4.53 -17.52
C LEU A 142 3.89 5.39 -17.72
N SER A 143 3.70 6.69 -17.94
CA SER A 143 4.80 7.65 -17.94
C SER A 143 5.18 7.98 -16.48
N VAL A 144 6.40 7.64 -16.08
CA VAL A 144 6.93 7.84 -14.74
C VAL A 144 7.85 9.04 -14.72
N ASP A 145 7.42 10.13 -14.10
CA ASP A 145 8.26 11.30 -13.79
C ASP A 145 8.95 11.11 -12.44
N GLY A 146 10.28 11.11 -12.42
CA GLY A 146 11.07 10.97 -11.20
C GLY A 146 10.90 12.12 -10.20
N ASN A 147 10.30 13.24 -10.59
CA ASN A 147 10.02 14.36 -9.70
C ASN A 147 8.68 14.22 -8.94
N ALA A 148 7.81 13.29 -9.36
CA ALA A 148 6.53 13.05 -8.70
C ALA A 148 6.64 12.19 -7.42
N TYR A 149 7.83 11.65 -7.13
CA TYR A 149 8.04 10.71 -6.04
C TYR A 149 9.17 11.14 -5.10
N GLU A 150 8.92 10.95 -3.81
CA GLU A 150 9.97 10.76 -2.81
C GLU A 150 10.60 9.38 -3.01
N TRP A 151 11.93 9.28 -3.09
CA TRP A 151 12.62 8.05 -3.48
C TRP A 151 13.44 7.43 -2.35
N ILE A 152 13.43 6.10 -2.29
CA ILE A 152 14.35 5.28 -1.48
C ILE A 152 15.10 4.27 -2.34
N GLY A 153 16.39 4.05 -2.06
CA GLY A 153 17.17 2.95 -2.64
C GLY A 153 17.13 1.71 -1.76
N VAL A 154 16.66 0.59 -2.28
CA VAL A 154 16.55 -0.67 -1.53
C VAL A 154 17.55 -1.68 -2.07
N PHE A 155 18.51 -2.08 -1.25
CA PHE A 155 19.40 -3.19 -1.54
C PHE A 155 18.83 -4.47 -0.94
N LEU A 156 18.56 -5.48 -1.78
CA LEU A 156 18.09 -6.79 -1.36
C LEU A 156 19.19 -7.83 -1.61
N LEU A 157 19.60 -8.50 -0.54
CA LEU A 157 20.55 -9.61 -0.59
C LEU A 157 19.80 -10.94 -0.63
N ASP A 158 20.05 -11.74 -1.66
CA ASP A 158 19.66 -13.14 -1.70
C ASP A 158 20.91 -13.99 -1.46
N HIS A 159 21.01 -14.54 -0.25
CA HIS A 159 22.20 -15.25 0.22
C HIS A 159 21.81 -16.23 1.32
N GLU A 160 22.09 -17.52 1.11
CA GLU A 160 21.67 -18.61 2.01
C GLU A 160 22.32 -18.51 3.41
N GLN A 161 23.58 -18.09 3.49
CA GLN A 161 24.35 -18.05 4.74
C GLN A 161 24.97 -16.67 5.00
N VAL A 162 24.14 -15.68 5.34
CA VAL A 162 24.66 -14.36 5.72
C VAL A 162 25.42 -14.47 7.05
N PRO A 163 26.69 -14.03 7.14
CA PRO A 163 27.42 -14.08 8.40
C PRO A 163 26.71 -13.26 9.49
N GLU A 164 26.62 -13.82 10.70
CA GLU A 164 25.94 -13.20 11.83
C GLU A 164 26.50 -11.80 12.14
N GLY A 165 25.63 -10.86 12.50
CA GLY A 165 26.02 -9.47 12.80
C GLY A 165 26.50 -8.66 11.59
N THR A 166 26.30 -9.14 10.35
CA THR A 166 26.67 -8.38 9.15
C THR A 166 25.79 -7.14 8.99
N ILE A 167 26.35 -5.97 9.34
CA ILE A 167 25.75 -4.66 9.08
C ILE A 167 26.31 -4.10 7.77
N CYS A 168 25.41 -3.58 6.92
CA CYS A 168 25.74 -2.88 5.69
C CYS A 168 25.57 -1.36 5.88
N PRO A 169 26.62 -0.62 6.31
CA PRO A 169 26.55 0.83 6.30
C PRO A 169 26.49 1.30 4.85
N LEU A 170 25.37 1.94 4.49
CA LEU A 170 25.17 2.50 3.16
C LEU A 170 25.56 3.97 3.19
N GLU A 171 26.43 4.39 2.28
CA GLU A 171 26.84 5.79 2.18
C GLU A 171 25.66 6.68 1.80
N PRO A 172 25.50 7.87 2.41
CA PRO A 172 24.47 8.81 2.02
C PRO A 172 24.62 9.24 0.56
N ILE A 173 23.61 8.93 -0.25
CA ILE A 173 23.64 9.20 -1.68
C ILE A 173 22.70 10.33 -2.13
N GLY A 174 22.10 11.06 -1.19
CA GLY A 174 21.11 12.11 -1.44
C GLY A 174 19.68 11.60 -1.59
N ILE A 175 19.46 10.29 -1.36
CA ILE A 175 18.18 9.65 -1.09
C ILE A 175 18.38 8.69 0.08
N PRO A 176 17.36 8.41 0.90
CA PRO A 176 17.40 7.34 1.90
C PRO A 176 17.74 5.99 1.26
N THR A 177 18.39 5.12 2.02
CA THR A 177 18.75 3.78 1.55
C THR A 177 18.66 2.75 2.65
N ILE A 178 18.25 1.53 2.30
CA ILE A 178 18.10 0.42 3.23
C ILE A 178 18.63 -0.88 2.64
N ALA A 179 19.24 -1.72 3.48
CA ALA A 179 19.74 -3.04 3.13
C ALA A 179 18.91 -4.09 3.84
N LEU A 180 18.36 -5.05 3.08
CA LEU A 180 17.52 -6.13 3.60
C LEU A 180 17.95 -7.46 2.97
N THR A 181 17.63 -8.57 3.62
CA THR A 181 17.63 -9.87 2.96
C THR A 181 16.34 -10.09 2.17
N ARG A 182 16.32 -11.06 1.25
CA ARG A 182 15.09 -11.46 0.56
C ARG A 182 14.01 -11.96 1.53
N ARG A 183 14.41 -12.60 2.63
CA ARG A 183 13.48 -13.04 3.69
C ARG A 183 12.82 -11.85 4.39
N ASP A 184 13.59 -10.81 4.70
CA ASP A 184 13.08 -9.60 5.33
C ASP A 184 12.03 -8.92 4.43
N TRP A 185 12.31 -8.87 3.12
CA TRP A 185 11.37 -8.35 2.12
C TRP A 185 10.05 -9.14 2.09
N ASP A 186 10.13 -10.47 2.02
CA ASP A 186 8.96 -11.34 2.01
C ASP A 186 8.16 -11.22 3.31
N PHE A 187 8.85 -11.09 4.44
CA PHE A 187 8.24 -10.84 5.74
C PHE A 187 7.44 -9.54 5.75
N LEU A 188 8.00 -8.41 5.30
CA LEU A 188 7.31 -7.13 5.31
C LEU A 188 6.03 -7.17 4.49
N PHE A 189 6.08 -7.81 3.31
CA PHE A 189 4.91 -7.95 2.45
C PHE A 189 3.86 -8.91 3.02
N ASP A 190 4.25 -10.05 3.60
CA ASP A 190 3.30 -10.94 4.29
C ASP A 190 2.66 -10.26 5.52
N GLN A 191 3.46 -9.50 6.26
CA GLN A 191 3.06 -8.82 7.49
C GLN A 191 2.09 -7.67 7.22
N LEU A 192 2.36 -6.82 6.23
CA LEU A 192 1.62 -5.58 5.98
C LEU A 192 0.58 -5.68 4.87
N ARG A 193 0.80 -6.54 3.86
CA ARG A 193 -0.09 -6.74 2.70
C ARG A 193 -0.52 -5.42 2.03
N SER A 194 0.41 -4.48 1.94
CA SER A 194 0.20 -3.14 1.43
C SER A 194 1.53 -2.61 0.90
N THR A 195 1.55 -2.14 -0.35
CA THR A 195 2.77 -1.55 -0.90
C THR A 195 3.04 -0.20 -0.28
N THR A 196 1.99 0.57 0.00
CA THR A 196 2.09 1.88 0.64
C THR A 196 2.64 1.76 2.05
N ALA A 197 2.11 0.84 2.87
CA ALA A 197 2.63 0.62 4.22
C ALA A 197 4.07 0.08 4.23
N VAL A 198 4.43 -0.79 3.27
CA VAL A 198 5.82 -1.25 3.12
C VAL A 198 6.72 -0.07 2.75
N LEU A 199 6.36 0.77 1.78
CA LEU A 199 7.15 1.97 1.46
C LEU A 199 7.29 2.87 2.69
N ASP A 200 6.20 3.14 3.41
CA ASP A 200 6.23 3.98 4.61
C ASP A 200 7.15 3.42 5.69
N TYR A 201 7.12 2.10 5.90
CA TYR A 201 8.06 1.40 6.76
C TYR A 201 9.51 1.59 6.31
N LEU A 202 9.82 1.38 5.03
CA LEU A 202 11.19 1.47 4.51
C LEU A 202 11.75 2.89 4.66
N PHE A 203 10.94 3.93 4.41
CA PHE A 203 11.35 5.33 4.63
C PHE A 203 11.63 5.61 6.12
N ARG A 204 10.78 5.13 7.02
CA ARG A 204 10.99 5.25 8.47
C ARG A 204 12.24 4.50 8.92
N ALA A 205 12.43 3.27 8.45
CA ALA A 205 13.56 2.43 8.83
C ALA A 205 14.90 2.95 8.29
N ALA A 206 14.91 3.64 7.14
CA ALA A 206 16.12 4.15 6.51
C ALA A 206 16.74 5.38 7.21
N VAL A 207 16.01 6.04 8.12
CA VAL A 207 16.55 7.15 8.92
C VAL A 207 17.09 6.70 10.29
N GLU A 208 16.84 5.45 10.67
CA GLU A 208 17.36 4.82 11.88
C GLU A 208 18.73 4.16 11.63
N PRO A 209 19.53 3.89 12.67
CA PRO A 209 20.76 3.13 12.54
C PRO A 209 20.52 1.79 11.81
N PRO A 210 21.43 1.37 10.91
CA PRO A 210 21.29 0.11 10.20
C PRO A 210 21.43 -1.06 11.17
N VAL A 211 20.56 -2.06 11.01
CA VAL A 211 20.60 -3.33 11.76
C VAL A 211 21.36 -4.41 10.98
N ALA A 212 21.65 -5.54 11.61
CA ALA A 212 22.25 -6.66 10.90
C ALA A 212 21.26 -7.24 9.88
N LEU A 213 21.79 -7.69 8.74
CA LEU A 213 20.99 -8.34 7.70
C LEU A 213 20.27 -9.57 8.26
N GLY A 214 18.96 -9.67 8.02
CA GLY A 214 18.12 -10.75 8.54
C GLY A 214 17.43 -10.45 9.87
N GLU A 215 17.73 -9.31 10.50
CA GLU A 215 17.11 -8.85 11.76
C GLU A 215 15.99 -7.82 11.55
N GLU A 216 15.58 -7.56 10.31
CA GLU A 216 14.49 -6.61 10.03
C GLU A 216 13.19 -6.94 10.75
N PRO A 217 12.78 -8.23 10.91
CA PRO A 217 11.63 -8.56 11.73
C PRO A 217 11.74 -8.04 13.17
N VAL A 218 12.94 -8.08 13.77
CA VAL A 218 13.15 -7.56 15.14
C VAL A 218 12.90 -6.06 15.15
N ARG A 219 13.55 -5.31 14.24
CA ARG A 219 13.35 -3.85 14.11
C ARG A 219 11.90 -3.48 13.82
N TYR A 220 11.22 -4.24 12.96
CA TYR A 220 9.79 -4.08 12.71
C TYR A 220 8.98 -4.16 14.00
N TYR A 221 9.22 -5.19 14.82
CA TYR A 221 8.46 -5.39 16.04
C TYR A 221 8.81 -4.38 17.13
N GLU A 222 10.04 -3.85 17.16
CA GLU A 222 10.41 -2.71 17.99
C GLU A 222 9.61 -1.45 17.62
N PHE A 223 9.50 -1.15 16.32
CA PHE A 223 8.65 -0.05 15.85
C PHE A 223 7.17 -0.31 16.14
N ALA A 224 6.67 -1.54 15.92
CA ALA A 224 5.29 -1.89 16.19
C ALA A 224 4.94 -1.83 17.69
N ALA A 225 5.90 -2.12 18.58
CA ALA A 225 5.74 -1.92 20.02
C ALA A 225 5.69 -0.43 20.36
N ALA A 226 6.63 0.37 19.83
CA ALA A 226 6.63 1.82 20.02
C ALA A 226 5.34 2.47 19.51
N ASP A 227 4.83 2.03 18.36
CA ASP A 227 3.57 2.55 17.78
C ASP A 227 2.34 2.16 18.62
N ALA A 228 2.37 1.00 19.29
CA ALA A 228 1.30 0.57 20.18
C ALA A 228 1.28 1.34 21.51
N GLU A 229 2.44 1.78 21.98
CA GLU A 229 2.59 2.59 23.20
C GLU A 229 2.38 4.08 22.96
N ALA A 230 2.57 4.55 21.72
CA ALA A 230 2.42 5.95 21.36
C ALA A 230 0.96 6.42 21.51
N PRO A 231 0.73 7.62 22.09
CA PRO A 231 -0.59 8.22 22.06
C PRO A 231 -1.01 8.56 20.62
N PRO A 232 -2.31 8.62 20.32
CA PRO A 232 -2.80 9.09 19.03
C PRO A 232 -2.22 10.46 18.67
N GLY A 233 -1.82 10.62 17.41
CA GLY A 233 -1.36 11.90 16.88
C GLY A 233 -2.45 12.97 16.91
N PRO A 234 -2.07 14.26 16.78
CA PRO A 234 -3.03 15.36 16.75
C PRO A 234 -3.95 15.26 15.53
N LEU A 235 -5.21 15.63 15.73
CA LEU A 235 -6.20 15.78 14.66
C LEU A 235 -6.29 17.26 14.27
N ASN A 236 -6.42 17.58 12.98
CA ASN A 236 -6.74 18.95 12.56
C ASN A 236 -8.05 19.39 13.25
N PRO A 237 -8.10 20.53 13.97
CA PRO A 237 -9.31 21.04 14.61
C PRO A 237 -10.51 21.18 13.67
N GLU A 238 -10.29 21.54 12.41
CA GLU A 238 -11.33 21.65 11.37
C GLU A 238 -11.90 20.28 11.03
N VAL A 239 -11.05 19.24 10.97
CA VAL A 239 -11.49 17.86 10.79
C VAL A 239 -12.25 17.36 12.03
N ALA A 240 -11.82 17.74 13.23
CA ALA A 240 -12.52 17.42 14.46
C ALA A 240 -13.92 18.07 14.52
N ALA A 241 -14.07 19.28 13.95
CA ALA A 241 -15.33 20.01 13.89
C ALA A 241 -16.39 19.32 13.01
N LEU A 242 -15.97 18.52 12.01
CA LEU A 242 -16.87 17.68 11.21
C LEU A 242 -17.57 16.58 12.04
N GLY A 243 -17.10 16.32 13.27
CA GLY A 243 -17.64 15.32 14.17
C GLY A 243 -17.30 13.88 13.77
N GLY A 244 -17.96 12.92 14.43
CA GLY A 244 -17.75 11.49 14.22
C GLY A 244 -16.91 10.82 15.30
N THR A 245 -16.59 9.55 15.11
CA THR A 245 -15.78 8.77 16.05
C THR A 245 -14.31 8.86 15.67
N HIS A 246 -13.49 9.37 16.57
CA HIS A 246 -12.04 9.34 16.39
C HIS A 246 -11.54 7.91 16.54
N PHE A 247 -10.87 7.42 15.51
CA PHE A 247 -10.28 6.09 15.50
C PHE A 247 -8.78 6.22 15.27
N SER A 248 -8.00 5.53 16.09
CA SER A 248 -6.54 5.48 15.99
C SER A 248 -6.10 4.03 16.09
N THR A 249 -5.13 3.67 15.26
CA THR A 249 -4.48 2.37 15.25
C THR A 249 -2.97 2.60 15.16
N PRO A 250 -2.14 1.70 15.72
CA PRO A 250 -0.70 1.71 15.47
C PRO A 250 -0.42 1.72 13.97
N LEU A 251 0.62 2.44 13.55
CA LEU A 251 1.04 2.49 12.14
C LEU A 251 1.49 1.10 11.67
N LEU A 252 2.27 0.40 12.50
CA LEU A 252 2.67 -0.98 12.28
C LEU A 252 1.90 -1.92 13.21
N PRO A 253 1.12 -2.88 12.68
CA PRO A 253 0.44 -3.87 13.50
C PRO A 253 1.42 -4.94 13.99
N GLN A 254 1.31 -5.34 15.26
CA GLN A 254 2.06 -6.48 15.81
C GLN A 254 1.54 -7.82 15.28
N ALA A 255 0.21 -7.96 15.22
CA ALA A 255 -0.41 -9.11 14.59
C ALA A 255 -0.23 -9.02 13.06
N PRO A 256 0.14 -10.12 12.38
CA PRO A 256 0.14 -10.16 10.93
C PRO A 256 -1.27 -9.88 10.44
N VAL A 257 -1.33 -9.20 9.31
CA VAL A 257 -2.59 -8.94 8.65
C VAL A 257 -3.30 -10.26 8.33
N GLY A 258 -4.53 -10.37 8.81
CA GLY A 258 -5.33 -11.59 8.74
C GLY A 258 -5.52 -12.13 7.31
N SER A 259 -5.70 -13.44 7.21
CA SER A 259 -6.11 -14.11 5.96
C SER A 259 -7.62 -14.35 5.89
N ASP A 260 -8.35 -13.82 6.88
CA ASP A 260 -9.79 -13.96 7.03
C ASP A 260 -10.57 -13.29 5.89
N GLN A 261 -11.85 -13.61 5.81
CA GLN A 261 -12.72 -13.11 4.77
C GLN A 261 -12.86 -11.58 4.81
N ALA A 262 -12.87 -11.00 6.01
CA ALA A 262 -13.01 -9.56 6.20
C ALA A 262 -11.83 -8.80 5.56
N HIS A 263 -10.60 -9.22 5.83
CA HIS A 263 -9.42 -8.62 5.23
C HIS A 263 -9.41 -8.71 3.70
N ARG A 264 -9.89 -9.84 3.13
CA ARG A 264 -9.94 -10.05 1.69
C ARG A 264 -10.89 -9.09 0.96
N VAL A 265 -11.89 -8.51 1.64
CA VAL A 265 -12.83 -7.56 1.00
C VAL A 265 -12.08 -6.38 0.40
N MET A 266 -11.14 -5.78 1.13
CA MET A 266 -10.32 -4.67 0.62
C MET A 266 -9.51 -5.09 -0.60
N ARG A 267 -8.92 -6.30 -0.57
CA ARG A 267 -8.19 -6.82 -1.71
C ARG A 267 -9.09 -7.02 -2.93
N ILE A 268 -10.29 -7.59 -2.76
CA ILE A 268 -11.24 -7.78 -3.84
C ILE A 268 -11.64 -6.44 -4.46
N ILE A 269 -11.91 -5.42 -3.65
CA ILE A 269 -12.24 -4.07 -4.13
C ILE A 269 -11.08 -3.51 -4.96
N MET A 270 -9.84 -3.62 -4.49
CA MET A 270 -8.67 -3.16 -5.25
C MET A 270 -8.47 -3.95 -6.55
N GLU A 271 -8.70 -5.27 -6.55
CA GLU A 271 -8.66 -6.10 -7.77
C GLU A 271 -9.77 -5.72 -8.77
N ASP A 272 -10.98 -5.42 -8.28
CA ASP A 272 -12.07 -4.90 -9.10
C ASP A 272 -11.67 -3.57 -9.75
N VAL A 273 -11.07 -2.65 -8.99
CA VAL A 273 -10.57 -1.36 -9.51
C VAL A 273 -9.49 -1.59 -10.58
N ALA A 274 -8.53 -2.47 -10.29
CA ALA A 274 -7.40 -2.76 -11.17
C ALA A 274 -7.81 -3.38 -12.50
N THR A 275 -8.87 -4.21 -12.51
CA THR A 275 -9.32 -4.96 -13.68
C THR A 275 -10.52 -4.33 -14.41
N SER A 276 -11.16 -3.32 -13.80
CA SER A 276 -12.30 -2.63 -14.42
C SER A 276 -11.88 -1.88 -15.68
N ALA A 277 -12.70 -1.97 -16.72
CA ALA A 277 -12.49 -1.20 -17.94
C ALA A 277 -12.44 0.31 -17.61
N ILE A 278 -11.38 0.98 -18.06
CA ILE A 278 -11.29 2.42 -18.01
C ILE A 278 -12.38 3.00 -18.91
N ARG A 279 -13.35 3.69 -18.30
CA ARG A 279 -14.22 4.60 -19.05
C ARG A 279 -13.33 5.69 -19.64
N SER A 280 -13.62 6.19 -20.84
CA SER A 280 -12.78 7.12 -21.63
C SER A 280 -12.32 8.42 -20.93
N GLN A 281 -12.77 8.66 -19.70
CA GLN A 281 -12.47 9.83 -18.87
C GLN A 281 -11.42 9.56 -17.77
N ILE A 282 -10.99 8.31 -17.55
CA ILE A 282 -9.98 7.94 -16.54
C ILE A 282 -8.67 7.58 -17.27
N SER A 283 -7.51 8.07 -16.82
CA SER A 283 -6.21 7.60 -17.32
C SER A 283 -5.70 6.42 -16.49
N GLU A 284 -4.78 5.62 -17.02
CA GLU A 284 -4.09 4.58 -16.23
C GLU A 284 -3.36 5.19 -15.01
N SER A 285 -2.80 6.39 -15.15
CA SER A 285 -2.20 7.14 -14.03
C SER A 285 -3.22 7.45 -12.93
N ASN A 286 -4.45 7.81 -13.31
CA ASN A 286 -5.53 8.03 -12.35
C ASN A 286 -5.91 6.72 -11.64
N ARG A 287 -5.91 5.57 -12.34
CA ARG A 287 -6.11 4.26 -11.71
C ARG A 287 -5.04 3.95 -10.67
N GLN A 288 -3.77 4.21 -10.96
CA GLN A 288 -2.69 3.99 -10.00
C GLN A 288 -2.85 4.86 -8.74
N LEU A 289 -3.28 6.12 -8.90
CA LEU A 289 -3.60 7.01 -7.79
C LEU A 289 -4.77 6.47 -6.95
N LEU A 290 -5.86 6.03 -7.60
CA LEU A 290 -7.02 5.42 -6.93
C LEU A 290 -6.62 4.21 -6.08
N LEU A 291 -5.82 3.30 -6.67
CA LEU A 291 -5.33 2.12 -5.96
C LEU A 291 -4.46 2.52 -4.78
N SER A 292 -3.61 3.55 -4.92
CA SER A 292 -2.81 4.04 -3.80
C SER A 292 -3.67 4.64 -2.67
N ASP A 293 -4.73 5.39 -3.01
CA ASP A 293 -5.62 5.96 -2.00
C ASP A 293 -6.37 4.85 -1.23
N LEU A 294 -6.75 3.75 -1.87
CA LEU A 294 -7.30 2.56 -1.20
C LEU A 294 -6.26 1.84 -0.34
N ASP A 295 -5.05 1.66 -0.88
CA ASP A 295 -3.96 0.97 -0.18
C ASP A 295 -3.41 1.77 1.01
N LYS A 296 -3.72 3.06 1.11
CA LYS A 296 -3.42 3.90 2.29
C LYS A 296 -4.35 3.67 3.48
N LEU A 297 -5.43 2.91 3.34
CA LEU A 297 -6.27 2.57 4.48
C LEU A 297 -5.40 1.89 5.57
N PRO A 298 -5.38 2.39 6.81
CA PRO A 298 -4.49 1.89 7.86
C PRO A 298 -4.60 0.39 8.00
N VAL A 299 -3.45 -0.28 7.98
CA VAL A 299 -3.36 -1.74 7.92
C VAL A 299 -4.15 -2.40 9.07
N GLY A 300 -4.00 -1.88 10.30
CA GLY A 300 -4.72 -2.35 11.48
C GLY A 300 -6.25 -2.19 11.42
N ALA A 301 -6.76 -1.29 10.57
CA ALA A 301 -8.20 -1.05 10.42
C ALA A 301 -8.85 -1.94 9.34
N ARG A 302 -8.08 -2.51 8.41
CA ARG A 302 -8.63 -3.17 7.20
C ARG A 302 -9.58 -4.32 7.51
N ALA A 303 -9.32 -5.11 8.56
CA ALA A 303 -10.21 -6.21 8.94
C ALA A 303 -11.56 -5.70 9.48
N GLU A 304 -11.54 -4.69 10.35
CA GLU A 304 -12.77 -4.05 10.86
C GLU A 304 -13.59 -3.44 9.72
N TRP A 305 -12.93 -2.71 8.80
CA TRP A 305 -13.58 -2.14 7.62
C TRP A 305 -14.14 -3.21 6.70
N GLY A 306 -13.40 -4.30 6.48
CA GLY A 306 -13.87 -5.43 5.71
C GLY A 306 -15.13 -6.06 6.30
N GLN A 307 -15.15 -6.30 7.62
CA GLN A 307 -16.33 -6.84 8.31
C GLN A 307 -17.51 -5.88 8.23
N LEU A 308 -17.28 -4.58 8.46
CA LEU A 308 -18.29 -3.55 8.34
C LEU A 308 -18.95 -3.57 6.95
N LEU A 309 -18.18 -3.71 5.88
CA LEU A 309 -18.73 -3.78 4.52
C LEU A 309 -19.54 -5.06 4.27
N LEU A 310 -19.12 -6.20 4.82
CA LEU A 310 -19.91 -7.43 4.76
C LEU A 310 -21.25 -7.26 5.48
N ASP A 311 -21.24 -6.64 6.66
CA ASP A 311 -22.45 -6.38 7.43
C ASP A 311 -23.38 -5.40 6.69
N MET A 312 -22.82 -4.34 6.10
CA MET A 312 -23.55 -3.39 5.26
C MET A 312 -24.16 -4.07 4.04
N LEU A 313 -23.41 -4.92 3.34
CA LEU A 313 -23.90 -5.70 2.20
C LEU A 313 -25.04 -6.64 2.60
N ALA A 314 -24.89 -7.37 3.70
CA ALA A 314 -25.93 -8.24 4.24
C ALA A 314 -27.19 -7.46 4.63
N ASP A 315 -27.03 -6.24 5.12
CA ASP A 315 -28.14 -5.39 5.57
C ASP A 315 -28.92 -4.72 4.42
N VAL A 316 -28.25 -4.34 3.33
CA VAL A 316 -28.93 -3.77 2.14
C VAL A 316 -29.67 -4.83 1.33
N GLN A 317 -29.28 -6.11 1.43
CA GLN A 317 -29.96 -7.23 0.78
C GLN A 317 -31.29 -7.63 1.43
N LYS A 318 -31.52 -7.25 2.69
CA LYS A 318 -32.75 -7.60 3.44
C LYS A 318 -33.98 -6.80 3.00
N VAL A 319 -33.83 -5.86 2.07
CA VAL A 319 -34.85 -4.88 1.70
C VAL A 319 -35.67 -5.37 0.50
N PRO A 320 -37.00 -5.16 0.48
CA PRO A 320 -37.84 -5.55 -0.66
C PRO A 320 -37.39 -4.91 -1.97
N ALA A 321 -37.61 -5.61 -3.09
CA ALA A 321 -37.12 -5.22 -4.43
C ALA A 321 -37.56 -3.81 -4.91
N LYS A 322 -38.66 -3.28 -4.38
CA LYS A 322 -39.19 -1.95 -4.74
C LYS A 322 -38.59 -0.81 -3.91
N GLU A 323 -37.91 -1.13 -2.82
CA GLU A 323 -37.29 -0.16 -1.93
C GLU A 323 -35.79 -0.04 -2.22
N SER A 324 -35.15 0.98 -1.67
CA SER A 324 -33.71 1.20 -1.80
C SER A 324 -33.15 1.58 -0.45
N LYS A 325 -32.11 0.88 -0.04
CA LYS A 325 -31.40 1.16 1.20
C LYS A 325 -29.94 1.40 0.91
N TRP A 326 -29.40 2.34 1.68
CA TRP A 326 -28.03 2.77 1.59
C TRP A 326 -27.38 2.63 2.95
N ARG A 327 -26.13 2.18 2.95
CA ARG A 327 -25.24 2.24 4.11
C ARG A 327 -23.97 2.93 3.68
N TRP A 328 -23.48 3.83 4.55
CA TRP A 328 -22.31 4.63 4.27
C TRP A 328 -21.34 4.58 5.45
N ARG A 329 -20.05 4.56 5.14
CA ARG A 329 -18.98 4.85 6.07
C ARG A 329 -18.03 5.85 5.41
N ARG A 330 -17.68 6.89 6.15
CA ARG A 330 -16.67 7.88 5.74
C ARG A 330 -15.46 7.75 6.65
N SER A 331 -14.27 7.87 6.07
CA SER A 331 -13.01 8.08 6.76
C SER A 331 -12.39 9.35 6.21
N ILE A 332 -11.95 10.23 7.11
CA ILE A 332 -11.24 11.45 6.78
C ILE A 332 -9.87 11.31 7.42
N ASP A 333 -8.82 11.59 6.66
CA ASP A 333 -7.47 11.50 7.19
C ASP A 333 -7.20 12.65 8.19
N PRO A 334 -6.20 12.51 9.08
CA PRO A 334 -5.97 13.52 10.12
C PRO A 334 -5.65 14.92 9.59
N SER A 335 -5.16 15.02 8.35
CA SER A 335 -4.84 16.29 7.69
C SER A 335 -6.06 17.00 7.13
N GLY A 336 -7.15 16.28 6.86
CA GLY A 336 -8.34 16.81 6.20
C GLY A 336 -8.20 16.95 4.68
N THR A 337 -7.13 16.40 4.09
CA THR A 337 -6.87 16.46 2.64
C THR A 337 -7.37 15.22 1.91
N ARG A 338 -7.72 14.15 2.62
CA ARG A 338 -8.18 12.89 2.01
C ARG A 338 -9.42 12.38 2.70
N GLN A 339 -10.35 11.92 1.88
CA GLN A 339 -11.55 11.25 2.35
C GLN A 339 -11.81 9.98 1.55
N LEU A 340 -12.05 8.89 2.26
CA LEU A 340 -12.56 7.65 1.71
C LEU A 340 -14.03 7.49 2.10
N ILE A 341 -14.88 7.21 1.12
CA ILE A 341 -16.29 6.90 1.32
C ILE A 341 -16.52 5.48 0.84
N PHE A 342 -17.05 4.63 1.69
CA PHE A 342 -17.59 3.34 1.29
C PHE A 342 -19.10 3.34 1.43
N GLY A 343 -19.77 2.88 0.39
CA GLY A 343 -21.21 2.74 0.31
C GLY A 343 -21.62 1.31 -0.01
N CYS A 344 -22.78 0.90 0.49
CA CYS A 344 -23.50 -0.26 -0.01
C CYS A 344 -24.91 0.17 -0.41
N ALA A 345 -25.38 -0.26 -1.58
CA ALA A 345 -26.74 -0.01 -2.06
C ALA A 345 -27.43 -1.32 -2.44
N THR A 346 -28.76 -1.36 -2.33
CA THR A 346 -29.57 -2.56 -2.63
C THR A 346 -29.49 -3.00 -4.10
N ARG A 347 -29.35 -2.07 -5.05
CA ARG A 347 -29.41 -2.36 -6.50
C ARG A 347 -28.48 -1.48 -7.31
N PHE A 348 -28.10 -1.97 -8.49
CA PHE A 348 -27.25 -1.25 -9.44
C PHE A 348 -28.14 -0.64 -10.53
N GLY A 349 -27.82 0.57 -10.96
CA GLY A 349 -28.51 1.22 -12.07
C GLY A 349 -28.15 2.70 -12.18
N PRO A 350 -28.53 3.37 -13.30
CA PRO A 350 -28.14 4.75 -13.56
C PRO A 350 -28.58 5.74 -12.47
N GLU A 351 -29.76 5.54 -11.89
CA GLU A 351 -30.27 6.37 -10.78
C GLU A 351 -29.41 6.23 -9.51
N VAL A 352 -28.93 5.02 -9.23
CA VAL A 352 -28.07 4.72 -8.07
C VAL A 352 -26.67 5.28 -8.31
N GLU A 353 -26.13 5.16 -9.54
CA GLU A 353 -24.86 5.79 -9.90
C GLU A 353 -24.93 7.32 -9.75
N ALA A 354 -25.99 7.97 -10.24
CA ALA A 354 -26.19 9.42 -10.13
C ALA A 354 -26.36 9.87 -8.67
N ALA A 355 -27.13 9.11 -7.87
CA ALA A 355 -27.28 9.38 -6.44
C ALA A 355 -25.95 9.22 -5.69
N PHE A 356 -25.20 8.16 -5.95
CA PHE A 356 -23.87 7.97 -5.37
C PHE A 356 -22.93 9.13 -5.74
N GLN A 357 -22.96 9.58 -7.00
CA GLN A 357 -22.19 10.73 -7.43
C GLN A 357 -22.53 11.99 -6.62
N SER A 358 -23.81 12.32 -6.46
CA SER A 358 -24.21 13.48 -5.68
C SER A 358 -23.80 13.38 -4.20
N TYR A 359 -23.85 12.18 -3.61
CA TYR A 359 -23.36 11.97 -2.25
C TYR A 359 -21.87 12.28 -2.12
N VAL A 360 -21.04 11.71 -3.01
CA VAL A 360 -19.59 11.90 -2.97
C VAL A 360 -19.22 13.37 -3.19
N LEU A 361 -19.83 14.01 -4.20
CA LEU A 361 -19.59 15.43 -4.49
C LEU A 361 -20.00 16.33 -3.33
N LEU A 362 -21.16 16.08 -2.71
CA LEU A 362 -21.60 16.83 -1.53
C LEU A 362 -20.63 16.67 -0.36
N ARG A 363 -20.18 15.44 -0.06
CA ARG A 363 -19.26 15.21 1.07
C ARG A 363 -17.87 15.77 0.82
N HIS A 364 -17.42 15.76 -0.43
CA HIS A 364 -16.18 16.42 -0.82
C HIS A 364 -16.28 17.94 -0.63
N HIS A 365 -17.38 18.54 -1.10
CA HIS A 365 -17.65 19.96 -0.92
C HIS A 365 -17.64 20.36 0.56
N GLN A 366 -18.36 19.62 1.39
CA GLN A 366 -18.41 19.86 2.83
C GLN A 366 -17.03 19.75 3.50
N LEU A 367 -16.20 18.78 3.09
CA LEU A 367 -14.85 18.64 3.64
C LEU A 367 -14.01 19.89 3.40
N HIS A 368 -13.93 20.37 2.16
CA HIS A 368 -13.06 21.50 1.85
C HIS A 368 -13.65 22.86 2.23
N GLN A 369 -14.97 22.98 2.37
CA GLN A 369 -15.57 24.17 2.98
C GLN A 369 -15.18 24.29 4.47
N GLU A 370 -15.12 23.17 5.19
CA GLU A 370 -14.73 23.17 6.60
C GLU A 370 -13.21 23.37 6.79
N THR A 371 -12.38 22.69 5.98
CA THR A 371 -10.92 22.74 6.13
C THR A 371 -10.25 23.89 5.38
N GLY A 372 -10.94 24.51 4.41
CA GLY A 372 -10.33 25.50 3.51
C GLY A 372 -9.25 24.92 2.57
N LEU A 373 -9.07 23.59 2.52
CA LEU A 373 -7.98 22.93 1.78
C LEU A 373 -8.39 22.45 0.38
N ALA A 374 -9.31 23.14 -0.31
CA ALA A 374 -9.89 22.69 -1.58
C ALA A 374 -8.85 22.17 -2.58
N ALA A 375 -7.79 22.93 -2.86
CA ALA A 375 -6.75 22.56 -3.82
C ALA A 375 -5.95 21.28 -3.46
N GLN A 376 -5.96 20.86 -2.20
CA GLN A 376 -5.25 19.69 -1.68
C GLN A 376 -6.19 18.53 -1.37
N SER A 377 -7.49 18.80 -1.30
CA SER A 377 -8.51 17.83 -0.94
C SER A 377 -8.78 16.84 -2.06
N SER A 378 -8.92 15.58 -1.68
CA SER A 378 -9.33 14.48 -2.56
C SER A 378 -10.36 13.61 -1.86
N THR A 379 -11.31 13.10 -2.62
CA THR A 379 -12.31 12.17 -2.10
C THR A 379 -12.47 11.01 -3.06
N LEU A 380 -12.32 9.80 -2.53
CA LEU A 380 -12.58 8.55 -3.23
C LEU A 380 -13.83 7.89 -2.64
N GLY A 381 -14.86 7.78 -3.46
CA GLY A 381 -16.04 6.96 -3.19
C GLY A 381 -15.90 5.58 -3.81
N VAL A 382 -16.28 4.57 -3.04
CA VAL A 382 -16.48 3.18 -3.45
C VAL A 382 -17.90 2.78 -3.10
N LEU A 383 -18.69 2.35 -4.07
CA LEU A 383 -20.03 1.80 -3.87
C LEU A 383 -20.04 0.32 -4.24
N LEU A 384 -20.46 -0.52 -3.29
CA LEU A 384 -20.69 -1.94 -3.50
C LEU A 384 -22.19 -2.19 -3.68
N THR A 385 -22.54 -2.94 -4.72
CA THR A 385 -23.93 -3.36 -4.95
C THR A 385 -24.01 -4.87 -5.04
N PRO A 386 -24.80 -5.56 -4.19
CA PRO A 386 -25.00 -6.99 -4.29
C PRO A 386 -25.43 -7.44 -5.69
N ARG A 387 -24.88 -8.57 -6.15
CA ARG A 387 -25.41 -9.25 -7.33
C ARG A 387 -26.25 -10.45 -6.93
N THR A 388 -27.26 -10.72 -7.73
CA THR A 388 -28.16 -11.88 -7.57
C THR A 388 -27.85 -13.02 -8.56
N ASP A 389 -26.92 -12.82 -9.50
CA ASP A 389 -26.61 -13.80 -10.55
C ASP A 389 -25.56 -14.86 -10.16
N GLY A 390 -25.03 -14.77 -8.94
CA GLY A 390 -24.08 -15.74 -8.37
C GLY A 390 -22.67 -15.72 -8.99
N ARG A 391 -22.37 -14.81 -9.93
CA ARG A 391 -21.06 -14.77 -10.60
C ARG A 391 -19.98 -14.10 -9.76
N ARG A 392 -20.36 -13.07 -9.01
CA ARG A 392 -19.51 -12.36 -8.04
C ARG A 392 -20.41 -11.83 -6.91
N PRO A 393 -19.87 -11.56 -5.71
CA PRO A 393 -20.71 -11.16 -4.57
C PRO A 393 -21.30 -9.75 -4.72
N TRP A 394 -20.62 -8.84 -5.43
CA TRP A 394 -21.10 -7.48 -5.70
C TRP A 394 -20.51 -6.88 -6.98
N ASP A 395 -21.09 -5.77 -7.42
CA ASP A 395 -20.53 -4.82 -8.37
C ASP A 395 -19.84 -3.68 -7.61
N THR A 396 -18.67 -3.24 -8.09
CA THR A 396 -17.91 -2.12 -7.53
C THR A 396 -18.02 -0.91 -8.45
N THR A 397 -18.55 0.20 -7.94
CA THR A 397 -18.62 1.50 -8.63
C THR A 397 -17.70 2.48 -7.91
N LEU A 398 -16.94 3.27 -8.66
CA LEU A 398 -15.96 4.20 -8.12
C LEU A 398 -16.23 5.62 -8.61
N LEU A 399 -15.93 6.58 -7.75
CA LEU A 399 -15.89 7.99 -8.11
C LEU A 399 -14.75 8.65 -7.33
N ARG A 400 -13.91 9.41 -8.03
CA ARG A 400 -12.92 10.28 -7.40
C ARG A 400 -13.13 11.71 -7.83
N THR A 401 -13.02 12.61 -6.87
CA THR A 401 -13.04 14.06 -7.06
C THR A 401 -11.89 14.66 -6.28
N GLU A 402 -11.33 15.74 -6.81
CA GLU A 402 -10.22 16.48 -6.22
C GLU A 402 -10.37 17.96 -6.51
N GLY A 403 -9.74 18.81 -5.70
CA GLY A 403 -9.83 20.26 -5.90
C GLY A 403 -11.18 20.83 -5.47
N ASP A 404 -11.55 21.96 -6.05
CA ASP A 404 -12.90 22.49 -5.96
C ASP A 404 -13.78 21.82 -7.03
N ASN A 405 -14.88 21.19 -6.61
CA ASN A 405 -15.82 20.58 -7.54
C ASN A 405 -16.80 21.59 -8.16
N ASN A 406 -16.71 22.87 -7.80
CA ASN A 406 -17.49 24.00 -8.34
C ASN A 406 -19.01 23.76 -8.33
N LEU A 407 -19.51 23.03 -7.32
CA LEU A 407 -20.96 22.87 -7.17
C LEU A 407 -21.64 24.22 -6.99
N SER A 408 -22.70 24.46 -7.75
CA SER A 408 -23.52 25.65 -7.57
C SER A 408 -24.26 25.61 -6.24
N PRO A 409 -24.65 26.77 -5.66
CA PRO A 409 -25.47 26.80 -4.46
C PRO A 409 -26.76 25.96 -4.58
N GLU A 410 -27.38 25.97 -5.77
CA GLU A 410 -28.58 25.18 -6.07
C GLU A 410 -28.29 23.67 -6.08
N GLU A 411 -27.16 23.24 -6.64
CA GLU A 411 -26.75 21.83 -6.61
C GLU A 411 -26.46 21.35 -5.18
N VAL A 412 -25.79 22.18 -4.38
CA VAL A 412 -25.53 21.89 -2.97
C VAL A 412 -26.84 21.74 -2.21
N GLU A 413 -27.80 22.65 -2.39
CA GLU A 413 -29.10 22.58 -1.73
C GLU A 413 -29.87 21.30 -2.13
N GLN A 414 -29.92 20.98 -3.43
CA GLN A 414 -30.56 19.76 -3.91
C GLN A 414 -29.93 18.50 -3.31
N TYR A 415 -28.60 18.44 -3.25
CA TYR A 415 -27.90 17.29 -2.70
C TYR A 415 -28.10 17.18 -1.18
N ILE A 416 -28.19 18.30 -0.46
CA ILE A 416 -28.52 18.32 0.96
C ILE A 416 -29.94 17.79 1.19
N GLN A 417 -30.92 18.23 0.42
CA GLN A 417 -32.30 17.75 0.53
C GLN A 417 -32.40 16.23 0.31
N LEU A 418 -31.61 15.70 -0.62
CA LEU A 418 -31.55 14.27 -0.91
C LEU A 418 -30.89 13.46 0.21
N TRP A 419 -29.77 13.93 0.78
CA TRP A 419 -28.89 13.12 1.62
C TRP A 419 -28.91 13.46 3.11
N ASN A 420 -29.40 14.65 3.48
CA ASN A 420 -29.57 15.09 4.86
C ASN A 420 -31.02 15.58 5.04
N PRO A 421 -32.04 14.77 4.72
CA PRO A 421 -33.43 15.19 4.92
C PRO A 421 -33.60 15.53 6.40
N GLN A 422 -34.05 16.76 6.68
CA GLN A 422 -34.43 17.13 8.04
C GLN A 422 -35.54 16.17 8.48
N THR A 423 -35.26 15.34 9.47
CA THR A 423 -36.31 14.60 10.17
C THR A 423 -37.27 15.63 10.75
N ALA A 424 -38.54 15.60 10.33
CA ALA A 424 -39.58 16.55 10.71
C ALA A 424 -39.99 16.50 12.21
N GLU A 425 -39.12 16.01 13.11
CA GLU A 425 -39.41 15.82 14.53
C GLU A 425 -38.52 16.66 15.47
N THR A 426 -37.75 17.61 14.96
CA THR A 426 -37.04 18.59 15.81
C THR A 426 -37.16 20.02 15.26
N ALA A 427 -38.40 20.51 15.20
CA ALA A 427 -38.71 21.94 15.07
C ALA A 427 -39.68 22.35 16.19
#